data_AF-A0A966KXF2-F1
#
_entry.id   AF-A0A966KXF2-F1
#
_cell.length_a   1.000
_cell.length_b   1.000
_cell.length_c   1.000
_cell.angle_alpha   90.00
_cell.angle_beta   90.00
_cell.angle_gamma   90.00
#
_symmetry.space_group_name_H-M   'P 1'
#
loop_
_entity.id
_entity.type
_entity.pdbx_description
1 polymer ?
#
loop_
_entity_poly.entity_id
_entity_poly.type
_entity_poly.pdbx_seq_one_letter_code
_entity_poly.pdbx_strand_id
1 'polypeptide(L)'
;MNGNLIEWNDLTGAAGSSRGLRGGDWYFGGAFSLSSSNRIEFGPSSELNVIGFRLASPLGGPSGVPEIDPAGVRLAAALMAGVLALLERRRFGR
;
A
#
# COMPACT_ATOMS: atom_id res chain seq x y z
N MET A 1 -16.36 2.60 -10.42
CA MET A 1 -16.52 1.29 -9.75
C MET A 1 -17.65 0.56 -10.45
N ASN A 2 -17.62 -0.78 -10.53
CA ASN A 2 -18.54 -1.54 -11.41
C ASN A 2 -19.71 -2.23 -10.68
N GLY A 3 -19.89 -2.03 -9.37
CA GLY A 3 -21.03 -2.60 -8.64
C GLY A 3 -20.88 -4.06 -8.23
N ASN A 4 -19.71 -4.49 -7.77
CA ASN A 4 -19.55 -5.81 -7.16
C ASN A 4 -19.77 -5.74 -5.64
N LEU A 5 -18.90 -5.00 -4.94
CA LEU A 5 -19.03 -4.77 -3.51
C LEU A 5 -18.95 -3.26 -3.25
N ILE A 6 -19.71 -2.82 -2.26
CA ILE A 6 -19.59 -1.48 -1.72
C ILE A 6 -18.35 -1.43 -0.82
N GLU A 7 -17.46 -0.50 -1.07
CA GLU A 7 -16.10 -0.52 -0.53
C GLU A 7 -15.91 0.51 0.59
N TRP A 8 -15.31 0.08 1.70
CA TRP A 8 -14.88 0.96 2.78
C TRP A 8 -13.92 2.05 2.28
N ASN A 9 -14.14 3.25 2.78
CA ASN A 9 -13.34 4.42 2.50
C ASN A 9 -13.13 5.23 3.80
N ASP A 10 -11.86 5.50 4.12
CA ASP A 10 -11.48 6.23 5.32
C ASP A 10 -11.83 7.73 5.26
N LEU A 11 -12.43 8.21 4.16
CA LEU A 11 -12.79 9.60 3.91
C LEU A 11 -11.59 10.54 4.11
N THR A 12 -11.51 11.17 5.27
CA THR A 12 -10.46 12.12 5.67
C THR A 12 -9.39 11.49 6.57
N GLY A 13 -9.50 10.21 6.90
CA GLY A 13 -8.63 9.52 7.86
C GLY A 13 -8.93 9.86 9.33
N ALA A 14 -9.90 10.74 9.60
CA ALA A 14 -10.28 11.09 10.96
C ALA A 14 -10.99 9.91 11.66
N ALA A 15 -10.70 9.70 12.94
CA ALA A 15 -11.47 8.77 13.76
C ALA A 15 -12.91 9.28 13.92
N GLY A 16 -13.88 8.37 13.91
CA GLY A 16 -15.30 8.72 14.01
C GLY A 16 -16.20 7.49 14.08
N SER A 17 -17.48 7.73 14.37
CA SER A 17 -18.51 6.69 14.44
C SER A 17 -19.05 6.27 13.07
N SER A 18 -18.61 6.92 11.98
CA SER A 18 -19.03 6.64 10.61
C SER A 18 -17.83 6.53 9.69
N ARG A 19 -17.91 5.59 8.74
CA ARG A 19 -16.95 5.40 7.66
C ARG A 19 -17.68 5.49 6.33
N GLY A 20 -17.04 6.10 5.34
CA GLY A 20 -17.62 6.26 4.02
C GLY A 20 -17.59 4.94 3.26
N LEU A 21 -18.57 4.76 2.37
CA LEU A 21 -18.58 3.67 1.42
C LEU A 21 -18.84 4.16 -0.01
N ARG A 22 -18.31 3.42 -1.00
CA ARG A 22 -18.34 3.79 -2.42
C ARG A 22 -18.51 2.57 -3.31
N GLY A 23 -19.05 2.80 -4.51
CA GLY A 23 -18.86 1.90 -5.65
C GLY A 23 -20.00 0.96 -6.01
N GLY A 24 -21.04 0.92 -5.16
CA GLY A 24 -22.21 0.07 -5.34
C GLY A 24 -21.91 -1.42 -5.18
N ASP A 25 -22.94 -2.24 -5.20
CA ASP A 25 -22.86 -3.68 -4.94
C ASP A 25 -23.69 -4.49 -5.94
N TRP A 26 -23.50 -5.81 -5.90
CA TRP A 26 -24.16 -6.76 -6.79
C TRP A 26 -25.67 -6.89 -6.54
N TYR A 27 -26.17 -6.48 -5.38
CA TYR A 27 -27.58 -6.58 -5.01
C TYR A 27 -28.38 -5.36 -5.49
N PHE A 28 -27.82 -4.14 -5.37
CA PHE A 28 -28.43 -2.89 -5.80
C PHE A 28 -27.79 -2.34 -7.09
N GLY A 29 -28.15 -2.91 -8.23
CA GLY A 29 -27.62 -2.54 -9.56
C GLY A 29 -28.18 -1.25 -10.21
N GLY A 30 -28.85 -0.37 -9.45
CA GLY A 30 -29.42 0.86 -10.00
C GLY A 30 -28.34 1.86 -10.44
N ALA A 31 -28.58 2.60 -11.53
CA ALA A 31 -27.63 3.59 -12.05
C ALA A 31 -27.22 4.65 -11.01
N PHE A 32 -28.15 5.02 -10.12
CA PHE A 32 -27.86 5.89 -8.98
C PHE A 32 -26.88 5.24 -8.00
N SER A 33 -27.09 3.98 -7.64
CA SER A 33 -26.23 3.23 -6.70
C SER A 33 -24.81 3.06 -7.22
N LEU A 34 -24.66 2.85 -8.53
CA LEU A 34 -23.39 2.72 -9.24
C LEU A 34 -22.72 4.06 -9.57
N SER A 35 -23.42 5.17 -9.34
CA SER A 35 -22.89 6.51 -9.63
C SER A 35 -21.64 6.79 -8.80
N SER A 36 -20.64 7.38 -9.45
CA SER A 36 -19.43 7.87 -8.77
C SER A 36 -19.72 8.99 -7.76
N SER A 37 -20.88 9.64 -7.85
CA SER A 37 -21.34 10.68 -6.93
C SER A 37 -22.02 10.11 -5.69
N ASN A 38 -22.45 8.85 -5.69
CA ASN A 38 -23.16 8.27 -4.56
C ASN A 38 -22.25 8.19 -3.32
N ARG A 39 -22.82 8.49 -2.15
CA ARG A 39 -22.14 8.60 -0.85
C ARG A 39 -23.00 7.86 0.18
N ILE A 40 -22.46 6.81 0.77
CA ILE A 40 -23.13 6.05 1.84
C ILE A 40 -22.18 6.02 3.04
N GLU A 41 -22.71 5.97 4.25
CA GLU A 41 -21.96 5.91 5.49
C GLU A 41 -22.56 4.86 6.41
N PHE A 42 -21.71 4.03 7.02
CA PHE A 42 -22.09 3.09 8.07
C PHE A 42 -21.15 3.20 9.26
N GLY A 43 -21.58 2.64 10.39
CA GLY A 43 -20.71 2.45 11.53
C GLY A 43 -19.56 1.50 11.20
N PRO A 44 -18.35 1.72 11.77
CA PRO A 44 -17.17 0.91 11.45
C PRO A 44 -17.31 -0.57 11.86
N SER A 45 -18.29 -0.92 12.69
CA SER A 45 -18.62 -2.30 13.08
C SER A 45 -19.68 -2.95 12.19
N SER A 46 -20.15 -2.27 11.13
CA SER A 46 -21.17 -2.82 10.24
C SER A 46 -20.55 -3.85 9.29
N GLU A 47 -21.07 -5.08 9.34
CA GLU A 47 -20.63 -6.17 8.49
C GLU A 47 -21.82 -6.69 7.67
N LEU A 48 -21.72 -6.56 6.34
CA LEU A 48 -22.69 -7.11 5.40
C LEU A 48 -21.93 -7.88 4.31
N ASN A 49 -22.57 -8.89 3.74
CA ASN A 49 -22.02 -9.69 2.63
C ASN A 49 -21.84 -8.90 1.32
N VAL A 50 -22.31 -7.66 1.26
CA VAL A 50 -22.12 -6.73 0.13
C VAL A 50 -20.98 -5.73 0.36
N ILE A 51 -20.40 -5.68 1.57
CA ILE A 51 -19.32 -4.75 1.92
C ILE A 51 -17.95 -5.40 1.71
N GLY A 52 -17.03 -4.65 1.11
CA GLY A 52 -15.64 -5.04 0.91
C GLY A 52 -14.67 -3.87 1.09
N PHE A 53 -13.44 -4.02 0.57
CA PHE A 53 -12.42 -2.97 0.60
C PHE A 53 -11.57 -3.00 -0.67
N ARG A 54 -10.97 -1.85 -0.99
CA ARG A 54 -9.84 -1.75 -1.92
C ARG A 54 -8.68 -1.08 -1.24
N LEU A 55 -7.49 -1.63 -1.44
CA LEU A 55 -6.27 -1.06 -0.92
C LEU A 55 -5.91 0.20 -1.72
N ALA A 56 -5.46 1.22 -1.00
CA ALA A 56 -4.84 2.41 -1.57
C ALA A 56 -3.46 2.58 -0.91
N SER A 57 -2.45 2.94 -1.70
CA SER A 57 -1.13 3.27 -1.20
C SER A 57 -0.85 4.76 -1.39
N PRO A 58 -0.11 5.41 -0.46
CA PRO A 58 0.36 6.76 -0.69
C PRO A 58 1.35 6.76 -1.86
N LEU A 59 1.21 7.73 -2.77
CA LEU A 59 2.22 8.03 -3.77
C LEU A 59 3.46 8.56 -3.03
N GLY A 60 4.43 7.69 -2.71
CA GLY A 60 5.66 8.04 -2.01
C GLY A 60 5.85 7.43 -0.62
N GLY A 61 4.93 6.56 -0.16
CA GLY A 61 5.24 5.66 0.96
C GLY A 61 6.28 4.62 0.54
N PRO A 62 7.08 4.06 1.46
CA PRO A 62 7.98 2.96 1.12
C PRO A 62 7.15 1.89 0.42
N SER A 63 7.59 1.45 -0.76
CA SER A 63 6.93 0.33 -1.41
C SER A 63 6.85 -0.80 -0.38
N GLY A 64 5.71 -1.49 -0.25
CA GLY A 64 5.63 -2.70 0.57
C GLY A 64 6.63 -3.79 0.12
N VAL A 65 7.33 -3.56 -0.99
CA VAL A 65 8.55 -4.23 -1.42
C VAL A 65 9.75 -3.61 -0.69
N PRO A 66 10.56 -4.38 0.07
CA PRO A 66 11.82 -3.88 0.59
C PRO A 66 12.66 -3.30 -0.54
N GLU A 67 12.81 -1.99 -0.58
CA GLU A 67 13.72 -1.34 -1.50
C GLU A 67 15.14 -1.66 -1.03
N ILE A 68 15.97 -2.20 -1.92
CA ILE A 68 17.39 -2.36 -1.65
C ILE A 68 17.98 -0.95 -1.58
N ASP A 69 18.27 -0.47 -0.37
CA ASP A 69 18.93 0.83 -0.18
C ASP A 69 20.22 0.90 -1.01
N PRO A 70 20.31 1.80 -2.01
CA PRO A 70 21.52 1.97 -2.81
C PRO A 70 22.75 2.29 -1.97
N ALA A 71 22.59 2.91 -0.80
CA ALA A 71 23.68 3.17 0.14
C ALA A 71 24.19 1.88 0.79
N GLY A 72 23.29 0.95 1.14
CA GLY A 72 23.64 -0.36 1.67
C GLY A 72 24.47 -1.20 0.69
N VAL A 73 24.12 -1.19 -0.60
CA VAL A 73 24.88 -1.89 -1.65
C VAL A 73 26.27 -1.29 -1.84
N ARG A 74 26.37 0.05 -1.83
CA ARG A 74 27.65 0.77 -1.95
C ARG A 74 28.61 0.46 -0.81
N LEU A 75 28.12 0.39 0.42
CA LEU A 75 28.94 0.05 1.59
C LEU A 75 29.47 -1.37 1.50
N ALA A 76 28.64 -2.34 1.09
CA ALA A 76 29.06 -3.73 0.92
C ALA A 76 30.13 -3.87 -0.18
N ALA A 77 29.96 -3.19 -1.32
CA ALA A 77 30.94 -3.20 -2.41
C ALA A 77 32.28 -2.57 -1.97
N ALA A 78 32.25 -1.47 -1.24
CA ALA A 78 33.45 -0.81 -0.72
C ALA A 78 34.21 -1.69 0.27
N LEU A 79 33.49 -2.40 1.16
CA LEU A 79 34.09 -3.36 2.09
C LEU A 79 34.77 -4.52 1.34
N MET A 80 34.10 -5.10 0.35
CA MET A 80 34.66 -6.19 -0.44
C MET A 80 35.91 -5.76 -1.22
N ALA A 81 35.89 -4.57 -1.83
CA ALA A 81 37.05 -4.00 -2.50
C ALA A 81 38.21 -3.73 -1.53
N GLY A 82 37.91 -3.19 -0.34
CA GLY A 82 38.92 -2.94 0.70
C GLY A 82 39.55 -4.22 1.24
N VAL A 83 38.75 -5.27 1.48
CA VAL A 83 39.24 -6.58 1.91
C VAL A 83 40.13 -7.22 0.82
N LEU A 84 39.72 -7.15 -0.44
CA LEU A 84 40.51 -7.68 -1.55
C LEU A 84 41.85 -6.95 -1.67
N ALA A 85 41.86 -5.62 -1.63
CA ALA A 85 43.08 -4.81 -1.66
C ALA A 85 44.02 -5.13 -0.48
N LEU A 86 43.48 -5.37 0.71
CA LEU A 86 44.27 -5.76 1.88
C LEU A 86 44.91 -7.15 1.70
N LEU A 87 44.17 -8.10 1.14
CA LEU A 87 44.66 -9.46 0.88
C LEU A 87 45.74 -9.46 -0.20
N GLU A 88 45.56 -8.69 -1.28
CA GLU A 88 46.57 -8.53 -2.33
C GLU A 88 47.86 -7.90 -1.78
N ARG A 89 47.75 -6.86 -0.95
CA ARG A 89 48.91 -6.22 -0.31
C ARG A 89 49.69 -7.20 0.59
N ARG A 90 49.00 -8.10 1.29
CA ARG A 90 49.65 -9.14 2.13
C ARG A 90 50.34 -10.22 1.31
N ARG A 91 49.94 -10.42 0.05
CA ARG A 91 50.48 -11.45 -0.85
C ARG A 91 51.77 -11.00 -1.55
N PHE A 92 51.91 -9.70 -1.82
CA PHE A 92 53.09 -9.10 -2.47
C PHE A 92 54.12 -8.46 -1.50
N GLY A 93 53.80 -8.36 -0.22
CA GLY A 93 54.70 -7.81 0.81
C GLY A 93 55.67 -8.82 1.44
N ARG A 94 55.96 -9.94 0.79
CA ARG A 94 56.96 -10.94 1.19
C ARG A 94 58.02 -11.07 0.11
#